data_AF-A0A2H0EBW7-F1
#
_entry.id   AF-A0A2H0EBW7-F1
#
_cell.length_a   1.000
_cell.length_b   1.000
_cell.length_c   1.000
_cell.angle_alpha   90.00
_cell.angle_beta   90.00
_cell.angle_gamma   90.00
#
_symmetry.space_group_name_H-M   'P 1'
#
loop_
_entity.id
_entity.type
_entity.pdbx_description
1 polymer ?
#
loop_
_entity_poly.entity_id
_entity_poly.type
_entity_poly.pdbx_seq_one_letter_code
_entity_poly.pdbx_strand_id
1 'polypeptide(L)'
;LDRYSSRQEWEDACWQKILKSEDLLKLLTTRNERHNLVMRAAIIDAINSGKKYREIAEELWLSPQTVSTIKKATKENNYRSYRERGKTERKKKVYSAGPISRRRKHRGRAVRTKYGTVYLPY
;
A
#
# COMPACT_ATOMS: atom_id res chain seq x y z
N LEU A 1 -31.43 12.10 -8.84
CA LEU A 1 -30.75 11.46 -7.69
C LEU A 1 -31.74 10.66 -6.84
N ASP A 2 -33.04 10.88 -6.99
CA ASP A 2 -34.14 10.19 -6.27
C ASP A 2 -34.34 8.68 -6.55
N ARG A 3 -33.45 8.02 -7.30
CA ARG A 3 -33.54 6.58 -7.60
C ARG A 3 -32.69 5.69 -6.69
N TYR A 4 -31.89 6.27 -5.80
CA TYR A 4 -30.99 5.52 -4.92
C TYR A 4 -31.16 5.99 -3.48
N SER A 5 -31.20 5.05 -2.54
CA SER A 5 -31.47 5.31 -1.12
C SER A 5 -30.24 5.86 -0.41
N SER A 6 -29.04 5.62 -0.95
CA SER A 6 -27.80 6.17 -0.43
C SER A 6 -26.77 6.46 -1.52
N ARG A 7 -25.79 7.30 -1.20
CA ARG A 7 -24.63 7.55 -2.07
C ARG A 7 -23.85 6.26 -2.37
N GLN A 8 -23.71 5.38 -1.39
CA GLN A 8 -23.00 4.11 -1.56
C GLN A 8 -23.71 3.21 -2.57
N GLU A 9 -25.04 3.10 -2.48
CA GLU A 9 -25.84 2.32 -3.42
C GLU A 9 -25.73 2.86 -4.85
N TRP A 10 -25.69 4.20 -5.00
CA TRP A 10 -25.44 4.83 -6.29
C TRP A 10 -24.02 4.51 -6.82
N GLU A 11 -22.99 4.59 -5.96
CA GLU A 11 -21.61 4.25 -6.31
C GLU A 11 -21.49 2.78 -6.76
N ASP A 12 -22.12 1.85 -6.03
CA ASP A 12 -22.14 0.43 -6.37
C ASP A 12 -22.86 0.17 -7.70
N ALA A 13 -24.01 0.81 -7.93
CA ALA A 13 -24.74 0.70 -9.19
C ALA A 13 -23.94 1.27 -10.38
N CYS A 14 -23.23 2.38 -10.18
CA CYS A 14 -22.33 2.95 -11.17
C CYS A 14 -21.13 2.03 -11.44
N TRP A 15 -20.56 1.42 -10.40
CA TRP A 15 -19.47 0.45 -10.55
C TRP A 15 -19.87 -0.75 -11.40
N GLN A 16 -21.07 -1.30 -11.17
CA GLN A 16 -21.59 -2.41 -11.98
C GLN A 16 -21.79 -2.03 -13.46
N LYS A 17 -22.14 -0.78 -13.76
CA LYS A 17 -22.22 -0.30 -15.15
C LYS A 17 -20.84 -0.20 -15.79
N ILE A 18 -19.83 0.27 -15.04
CA ILE A 18 -18.45 0.35 -15.51
C ILE A 18 -17.91 -1.05 -15.81
N LEU A 19 -18.16 -2.04 -14.93
CA LEU A 19 -17.72 -3.42 -15.14
C LEU A 19 -18.31 -4.07 -16.40
N LYS A 20 -19.53 -3.68 -16.79
CA LYS A 20 -20.21 -4.18 -17.99
C LYS A 20 -19.79 -3.47 -19.28
N SER A 21 -19.10 -2.33 -19.18
CA SER A 21 -18.68 -1.54 -20.34
C SER A 21 -17.17 -1.60 -20.52
N GLU A 22 -16.74 -2.33 -21.55
CA GLU A 22 -15.32 -2.40 -21.92
C GLU A 22 -14.76 -1.04 -22.34
N ASP A 23 -15.54 -0.23 -23.05
CA ASP A 23 -15.10 1.06 -23.57
C ASP A 23 -14.88 2.09 -22.46
N LEU A 24 -15.76 2.11 -21.44
CA LEU A 24 -15.58 2.98 -20.27
C LEU A 24 -14.33 2.57 -19.48
N LEU A 25 -14.07 1.28 -19.31
CA LEU A 25 -12.84 0.82 -18.65
C LEU A 25 -11.59 1.23 -19.42
N LYS A 26 -11.60 1.10 -20.76
CA LYS A 26 -10.47 1.54 -21.60
C LYS A 26 -10.22 3.05 -21.52
N LEU A 27 -11.29 3.85 -21.46
CA LEU A 27 -11.20 5.31 -21.35
C LEU A 27 -10.71 5.75 -19.97
N LEU A 28 -11.24 5.16 -18.90
CA LEU A 28 -10.97 5.58 -17.52
C LEU A 28 -9.63 5.06 -16.98
N THR A 29 -9.03 4.06 -17.61
CA THR A 29 -7.76 3.48 -17.14
C THR A 29 -6.57 3.91 -17.98
N THR A 30 -5.57 4.45 -17.30
CA THR A 30 -4.28 4.76 -17.93
C THR A 30 -3.53 3.47 -18.27
N ARG A 31 -2.56 3.57 -19.19
CA ARG A 31 -1.68 2.43 -19.53
C ARG A 31 -1.00 1.84 -18.28
N ASN A 32 -0.58 2.70 -17.36
CA ASN A 32 0.09 2.29 -16.13
C ASN A 32 -0.85 1.55 -15.17
N GLU A 33 -2.10 2.02 -15.01
CA GLU A 33 -3.09 1.33 -14.18
C GLU A 33 -3.47 -0.04 -14.74
N ARG A 34 -3.65 -0.14 -16.07
CA ARG A 34 -3.88 -1.42 -16.74
C ARG A 34 -2.73 -2.39 -16.52
N HIS A 35 -1.49 -1.94 -16.73
CA HIS A 35 -0.31 -2.75 -16.44
C HIS A 35 -0.30 -3.25 -14.99
N ASN A 36 -0.52 -2.36 -14.03
CA ASN A 36 -0.56 -2.73 -12.61
C ASN A 36 -1.67 -3.74 -12.28
N LEU A 37 -2.85 -3.62 -12.89
CA LEU A 37 -3.94 -4.59 -12.72
C LEU A 37 -3.57 -5.97 -13.28
N VAL A 38 -3.02 -6.00 -14.51
CA VAL A 38 -2.58 -7.24 -15.15
C VAL A 38 -1.49 -7.94 -14.33
N MET A 39 -0.47 -7.20 -13.88
CA MET A 39 0.60 -7.79 -13.06
C MET A 39 0.08 -8.36 -11.74
N ARG A 40 -0.88 -7.67 -11.10
CA ARG A 40 -1.51 -8.18 -9.88
C ARG A 40 -2.30 -9.46 -10.14
N ALA A 41 -3.08 -9.49 -11.21
CA ALA A 41 -3.84 -10.68 -11.60
C ALA A 41 -2.92 -11.87 -11.90
N ALA A 42 -1.85 -11.66 -12.67
CA ALA A 42 -0.87 -12.69 -13.00
C ALA A 42 -0.16 -13.25 -11.74
N ILE A 43 0.21 -12.39 -10.78
CA ILE A 43 0.78 -12.86 -9.52
C ILE A 43 -0.23 -13.70 -8.73
N ILE A 44 -1.49 -13.27 -8.66
CA ILE A 44 -2.54 -14.01 -7.94
C ILE A 44 -2.72 -15.40 -8.54
N ASP A 45 -2.81 -15.47 -9.86
CA ASP A 45 -2.94 -16.72 -10.60
C ASP A 45 -1.75 -17.66 -10.38
N ALA A 46 -0.53 -17.12 -10.44
CA ALA A 46 0.70 -17.87 -10.17
C ALA A 46 0.78 -18.38 -8.72
N ILE A 47 0.33 -17.58 -7.74
CA ILE A 47 0.24 -18.00 -6.33
C ILE A 47 -0.78 -19.14 -6.17
N ASN A 48 -1.95 -19.01 -6.80
CA ASN A 48 -3.00 -20.04 -6.75
C ASN A 48 -2.54 -21.34 -7.42
N SER A 49 -1.69 -21.23 -8.44
CA SER A 49 -1.03 -22.35 -9.13
C SER A 49 0.12 -22.99 -8.32
N GLY A 50 0.41 -22.50 -7.12
CA GLY A 50 1.44 -23.06 -6.23
C GLY A 50 2.88 -22.69 -6.57
N LYS A 51 3.12 -21.75 -7.50
CA LYS A 51 4.48 -21.32 -7.87
C LYS A 51 5.21 -20.69 -6.68
N LYS A 52 6.52 -20.89 -6.62
CA LYS A 52 7.36 -20.28 -5.59
C LYS A 52 7.58 -18.81 -5.91
N TYR A 53 7.76 -18.05 -4.84
CA TYR A 53 7.95 -16.61 -4.91
C TYR A 53 9.08 -16.14 -5.83
N ARG A 54 10.21 -16.88 -5.87
CA ARG A 54 11.34 -16.55 -6.74
C ARG A 54 11.00 -16.81 -8.21
N GLU A 55 10.34 -17.91 -8.51
CA GLU A 55 9.87 -18.27 -9.85
C GLU A 55 8.92 -17.19 -10.40
N ILE A 56 7.98 -16.72 -9.56
CA ILE A 56 7.06 -15.64 -9.93
C ILE A 56 7.82 -14.34 -10.22
N ALA A 57 8.81 -14.00 -9.40
CA ALA A 57 9.60 -12.78 -9.57
C ALA A 57 10.42 -12.80 -10.87
N GLU A 58 11.01 -13.96 -11.20
CA GLU A 58 11.79 -14.17 -12.43
C GLU A 58 10.88 -14.17 -13.67
N GLU A 59 9.77 -14.90 -13.65
CA GLU A 59 8.84 -15.02 -14.77
C GLU A 59 8.15 -13.69 -15.10
N LEU A 60 7.75 -12.94 -14.07
CA LEU A 60 7.03 -11.67 -14.23
C LEU A 60 7.96 -10.46 -14.23
N TRP A 61 9.28 -10.65 -14.16
CA TRP A 61 10.28 -9.58 -14.14
C TRP A 61 10.03 -8.55 -13.04
N LEU A 62 9.60 -9.03 -11.87
CA LEU A 62 9.22 -8.21 -10.74
C LEU A 62 10.27 -8.28 -9.64
N SER A 63 10.40 -7.19 -8.90
CA SER A 63 11.09 -7.25 -7.62
C SER A 63 10.38 -8.27 -6.71
N PRO A 64 11.14 -9.14 -6.02
CA PRO A 64 10.65 -9.93 -4.90
C PRO A 64 9.66 -9.14 -4.03
N GLN A 65 10.05 -7.93 -3.62
CA GLN A 65 9.27 -7.10 -2.71
C GLN A 65 7.83 -6.85 -3.19
N THR A 66 7.64 -6.70 -4.50
CA THR A 66 6.33 -6.52 -5.13
C THR A 66 5.46 -7.75 -4.98
N VAL A 67 6.01 -8.93 -5.29
CA VAL A 67 5.33 -10.23 -5.11
C VAL A 67 4.92 -10.42 -3.65
N SER A 68 5.77 -10.01 -2.70
CA SER A 68 5.51 -10.17 -1.26
C SER A 68 4.36 -9.30 -0.81
N THR A 69 4.37 -8.05 -1.27
CA THR A 69 3.32 -7.08 -0.97
C THR A 69 1.97 -7.53 -1.50
N ILE A 70 1.94 -8.10 -2.71
CA ILE A 70 0.72 -8.60 -3.34
C ILE A 70 0.22 -9.87 -2.63
N LYS A 71 1.12 -10.83 -2.35
CA LYS A 71 0.80 -12.04 -1.56
C LYS A 71 0.21 -11.71 -0.19
N LYS A 72 0.75 -10.68 0.48
CA LYS A 72 0.21 -10.23 1.76
C LYS A 72 -1.22 -9.68 1.59
N ALA A 73 -1.44 -8.87 0.57
CA ALA A 73 -2.76 -8.30 0.29
C ALA A 73 -3.81 -9.38 -0.06
N THR A 74 -3.42 -10.44 -0.77
CA THR A 74 -4.31 -11.56 -1.09
C THR A 74 -4.64 -12.39 0.14
N LYS A 75 -3.67 -12.68 1.01
CA LYS A 75 -3.89 -13.39 2.28
C LYS A 75 -4.85 -12.64 3.21
N GLU A 76 -4.80 -11.31 3.22
CA GLU A 76 -5.71 -10.46 4.00
C GLU A 76 -7.12 -10.34 3.37
N ASN A 77 -7.37 -11.04 2.25
CA ASN A 77 -8.59 -11.05 1.44
C ASN A 77 -9.12 -9.65 1.09
N ASN A 78 -8.24 -8.65 1.10
CA ASN A 78 -8.60 -7.26 0.86
C ASN A 78 -7.36 -6.49 0.41
N TYR A 79 -7.34 -6.09 -0.86
CA TYR A 79 -6.33 -5.17 -1.36
C TYR A 79 -6.59 -3.77 -0.78
N ARG A 80 -6.01 -3.49 0.39
CA ARG A 80 -6.21 -2.22 1.10
C ARG A 80 -5.48 -1.08 0.42
N SER A 81 -6.17 0.05 0.31
CA SER A 81 -5.57 1.33 -0.10
C SER A 81 -4.48 1.75 0.90
N TYR A 82 -3.53 2.56 0.45
CA TYR A 82 -2.47 3.09 1.31
C TYR A 82 -3.04 3.85 2.53
N ARG A 83 -4.16 4.56 2.33
CA ARG A 83 -4.88 5.29 3.38
C ARG A 83 -5.43 4.36 4.47
N GLU A 84 -5.92 3.18 4.11
CA GLU A 84 -6.41 2.18 5.07
C GLU A 84 -5.26 1.50 5.81
N ARG A 85 -4.19 1.11 5.10
CA ARG A 85 -2.99 0.54 5.74
C ARG A 85 -2.36 1.51 6.73
N GLY A 86 -2.27 2.79 6.36
CA GLY A 86 -1.70 3.84 7.20
C GLY A 86 -2.44 4.05 8.52
N LYS A 87 -3.75 3.79 8.59
CA LYS A 87 -4.52 3.85 9.85
C LYS A 87 -4.09 2.74 10.80
N THR A 88 -3.89 1.52 10.30
CA THR A 88 -3.44 0.39 11.12
C THR A 88 -1.99 0.57 11.57
N GLU A 89 -1.11 1.02 10.69
CA GLU A 89 0.30 1.27 11.03
C GLU A 89 0.48 2.49 11.97
N ARG A 90 -0.32 3.55 11.83
CA ARG A 90 -0.37 4.64 12.83
C ARG A 90 -0.86 4.14 14.19
N LYS A 91 -1.92 3.33 14.22
CA LYS A 91 -2.39 2.71 15.48
C LYS A 91 -1.30 1.80 16.06
N LYS A 92 -0.64 0.97 15.26
CA LYS A 92 0.52 0.17 15.71
C LYS A 92 1.62 1.04 16.28
N LYS A 93 1.97 2.19 15.69
CA LYS A 93 2.94 3.13 16.24
C LYS A 93 2.52 3.73 17.59
N VAL A 94 1.22 3.96 17.79
CA VAL A 94 0.66 4.45 19.06
C VAL A 94 0.69 3.37 20.13
N TYR A 95 0.39 2.11 19.79
CA TYR A 95 0.37 0.98 20.73
C TYR A 95 1.72 0.27 20.89
N SER A 96 2.65 0.42 19.93
CA SER A 96 4.03 -0.06 20.00
C SER A 96 4.90 0.92 20.76
N ALA A 97 4.42 1.41 21.90
CA ALA A 97 5.28 1.96 22.94
C ALA A 97 6.06 0.79 23.57
N GLY A 98 6.91 0.12 22.78
CA GLY A 98 8.06 -0.57 23.33
C GLY A 98 8.94 0.44 24.06
N PRO A 99 9.84 0.03 24.97
CA PRO A 99 10.63 0.96 25.74
C PRO A 99 11.34 1.88 24.76
N ILE A 100 10.95 3.16 24.78
CA ILE A 100 11.67 4.23 24.08
C ILE A 100 13.11 3.99 24.50
N SER A 101 13.97 3.55 23.58
CA SER A 101 15.39 3.46 23.91
C SER A 101 15.71 4.86 24.39
N ARG A 102 16.07 4.99 25.68
CA ARG A 102 16.41 6.26 26.28
C ARG A 102 17.65 6.71 25.54
N ARG A 103 17.48 7.34 24.37
CA ARG A 103 18.55 7.99 23.64
C ARG A 103 19.19 8.88 24.68
N ARG A 104 20.44 8.56 25.03
CA ARG A 104 21.19 9.26 26.07
C ARG A 104 21.02 10.74 25.75
N LYS A 105 20.37 11.50 26.64
CA LYS A 105 20.24 12.95 26.47
C LYS A 105 21.67 13.46 26.24
N HIS A 106 21.92 14.09 25.10
CA HIS A 106 23.23 14.68 24.83
C HIS A 106 23.50 15.68 25.96
N ARG A 107 24.63 15.51 26.66
CA ARG A 107 25.03 16.38 27.75
C ARG A 107 25.60 17.67 27.14
N GLY A 108 25.23 18.82 27.69
CA GLY A 108 25.76 20.11 27.26
C GLY A 108 24.75 21.05 26.58
N ARG A 109 25.23 22.24 26.23
CA ARG A 109 24.44 23.29 25.56
C ARG A 109 24.34 23.00 24.07
N ALA A 110 23.11 22.92 23.56
CA ALA A 110 22.86 22.79 22.13
C ALA A 110 23.20 24.10 21.39
N VAL A 111 24.07 24.02 20.38
CA VAL A 111 24.45 25.13 19.51
C VAL A 111 24.19 24.73 18.06
N ARG A 112 23.43 25.57 17.33
CA ARG A 112 23.13 25.35 15.92
C ARG A 112 24.28 25.85 15.07
N THR A 113 24.84 24.97 14.24
CA THR A 113 25.92 25.28 13.28
C THR A 113 25.45 25.03 11.85
N LYS A 114 26.26 25.44 10.87
CA LYS A 114 26.04 25.14 9.43
C LYS A 114 25.85 23.64 9.17
N TYR A 115 26.49 22.78 9.96
CA TYR A 115 26.47 21.33 9.80
C TYR A 115 25.42 20.62 10.69
N GLY A 116 24.56 21.39 11.36
CA GLY A 116 23.54 20.87 12.27
C GLY A 116 23.79 21.27 13.72
N THR A 117 23.10 20.59 14.64
CA THR A 117 23.15 20.88 16.08
C THR A 117 24.30 20.13 16.74
N VAL A 118 25.20 20.85 17.40
CA VAL A 118 26.30 20.29 18.21
C VAL A 118 26.03 20.56 19.69
N TYR A 119 26.47 19.67 20.59
CA TYR A 119 26.32 19.82 22.04
C TYR A 119 27.69 20.12 22.66
N LEU A 120 27.85 21.33 23.19
CA LEU A 120 29.08 21.76 23.88
C LEU A 120 29.02 21.40 25.36
N PRO A 121 30.11 20.90 25.99
CA PRO A 121 30.14 20.69 27.43
C PRO A 121 29.86 22.01 28.19
N TYR A 122 29.35 21.90 29.42
CA TYR A 122 29.19 23.05 30.32
C TYR A 122 30.56 23.52 30.81
#